data_AF-S4Y2W1-F1
#
_entry.id   AF-S4Y2W1-F1
#
_cell.length_a   1.000
_cell.length_b   1.000
_cell.length_c   1.000
_cell.angle_alpha   90.00
_cell.angle_beta   90.00
_cell.angle_gamma   90.00
#
_symmetry.space_group_name_H-M   'P 1'
#
loop_
_entity.id
_entity.type
_entity.pdbx_description
1 polymer ?
#
loop_
_entity_poly.entity_id
_entity_poly.type
_entity_poly.pdbx_seq_one_letter_code
_entity_poly.pdbx_strand_id
1 'polypeptide(L)'
;MRGKREELRLLVRELGRLPLALHLAAGYLREGGYDAESFLEELRRSGFDLDPNHPDDRLLQKESQRANLHRTFSLSLALLGRQLGADADALLAGLRALGYAPLGGFGRSLGEALAGLPAVDFAQLVNTAGKLSLVMPAEEREDDAWRIHPLLAEWLRRGADETAVLARMTEWFVTRLRAKAEQPWKDVTREAGALSAWLARVGGEEVVRVERAGSRYAIQNGPFHVWMEFCARGLRERSDPKERSDLLWTLANVAQRMGAMDSAAEAAEQKLAVDRDTRDEREAALAAGCRADILQARGQLDEALRIRQEEELPVYERLGDVRERAVTLGKIADIAQARGQLDEALRTRREEELPVYERLGATRDILVARAKIALCLLARNAPGDRGDAADLLRLAYSAAVSLGIPEADQIRQIQQHYGVSR
;
A
#
# COMPACT_ATOMS: atom_id res chain seq x y z
N MET A 1 -24.57 -27.81 -37.13
CA MET A 1 -23.19 -27.29 -36.87
C MET A 1 -22.71 -26.24 -37.88
N ARG A 2 -23.07 -26.30 -39.18
CA ARG A 2 -22.64 -25.31 -40.19
C ARG A 2 -23.28 -23.92 -40.00
N GLY A 3 -24.59 -23.85 -39.74
CA GLY A 3 -25.32 -22.59 -39.48
C GLY A 3 -24.81 -21.80 -38.27
N LYS A 4 -24.71 -22.44 -37.10
CA LYS A 4 -24.15 -21.82 -35.88
C LYS A 4 -22.74 -21.23 -36.06
N ARG A 5 -21.91 -21.83 -36.94
CA ARG A 5 -20.56 -21.32 -37.24
C ARG A 5 -20.61 -20.10 -38.16
N GLU A 6 -21.60 -20.01 -39.04
CA GLU A 6 -21.84 -18.86 -39.91
C GLU A 6 -22.45 -17.68 -39.14
N GLU A 7 -23.39 -17.95 -38.23
CA GLU A 7 -23.95 -16.97 -37.28
C GLU A 7 -22.87 -16.31 -36.42
N LEU A 8 -21.97 -17.11 -35.83
CA LEU A 8 -20.86 -16.58 -35.03
C LEU A 8 -19.87 -15.78 -35.88
N ARG A 9 -19.63 -16.16 -37.14
CA ARG A 9 -18.78 -15.38 -38.05
C ARG A 9 -19.42 -14.05 -38.42
N LEU A 10 -20.74 -14.04 -38.62
CA LEU A 10 -21.52 -12.82 -38.84
C LEU A 10 -21.41 -11.89 -37.64
N LEU A 11 -21.70 -12.39 -36.42
CA LEU A 11 -21.54 -11.66 -35.17
C LEU A 11 -20.13 -11.05 -35.04
N VAL A 12 -19.09 -11.83 -35.30
CA VAL A 12 -17.70 -11.36 -35.23
C VAL A 12 -17.42 -10.21 -36.21
N ARG A 13 -17.99 -10.29 -37.42
CA ARG A 13 -17.87 -9.25 -38.44
C ARG A 13 -18.62 -7.98 -38.04
N GLU A 14 -19.87 -8.11 -37.62
CA GLU A 14 -20.73 -6.97 -37.23
C GLU A 14 -20.16 -6.23 -36.01
N LEU A 15 -19.53 -6.95 -35.07
CA LEU A 15 -18.83 -6.36 -33.93
C LEU A 15 -17.44 -5.77 -34.27
N GLY A 16 -17.06 -5.75 -35.56
CA GLY A 16 -15.80 -5.16 -36.02
C GLY A 16 -14.56 -5.93 -35.54
N ARG A 17 -14.71 -7.20 -35.14
CA ARG A 17 -13.64 -8.06 -34.59
C ARG A 17 -12.96 -7.50 -33.33
N LEU A 18 -13.62 -6.58 -32.62
CA LEU A 18 -13.07 -5.97 -31.41
C LEU A 18 -13.05 -6.97 -30.26
N PRO A 19 -11.90 -7.33 -29.70
CA PRO A 19 -11.80 -8.37 -28.67
C PRO A 19 -12.75 -8.16 -27.49
N LEU A 20 -12.89 -6.92 -27.02
CA LEU A 20 -13.79 -6.60 -25.91
C LEU A 20 -15.27 -6.72 -26.28
N ALA A 21 -15.67 -6.25 -27.47
CA ALA A 21 -17.05 -6.38 -27.92
C ALA A 21 -17.43 -7.86 -28.10
N LEU A 22 -16.50 -8.67 -28.63
CA LEU A 22 -16.67 -10.12 -28.73
C LEU A 22 -16.78 -10.77 -27.35
N HIS A 23 -15.98 -10.33 -26.39
CA HIS A 23 -16.01 -10.87 -25.03
C HIS A 23 -17.34 -10.57 -24.31
N LEU A 24 -17.84 -9.34 -24.41
CA LEU A 24 -19.14 -8.94 -23.86
C LEU A 24 -20.30 -9.67 -24.55
N ALA A 25 -20.28 -9.78 -25.88
CA ALA A 25 -21.27 -10.54 -26.63
C ALA A 25 -21.25 -12.02 -26.25
N ALA A 26 -20.07 -12.62 -26.06
CA ALA A 26 -19.95 -13.99 -25.56
C ALA A 26 -20.57 -14.16 -24.17
N GLY A 27 -20.39 -13.19 -23.27
CA GLY A 27 -21.06 -13.16 -21.96
C GLY A 27 -22.58 -13.16 -22.09
N TYR A 28 -23.12 -12.28 -22.92
CA TYR A 28 -24.56 -12.18 -23.20
C TYR A 28 -25.14 -13.50 -23.73
N LEU A 29 -24.45 -14.17 -24.67
CA LEU A 29 -24.90 -15.43 -25.26
C LEU A 29 -24.86 -16.63 -24.29
N ARG A 30 -24.00 -16.60 -23.26
CA ARG A 30 -23.87 -17.69 -22.29
C ARG A 30 -25.05 -17.80 -21.33
N GLU A 31 -25.73 -16.70 -21.04
CA GLU A 31 -26.77 -16.65 -20.00
C GLU A 31 -28.06 -17.41 -20.34
N GLY A 32 -28.18 -17.94 -21.56
CA GLY A 32 -29.31 -18.77 -21.98
C GLY A 32 -30.56 -17.96 -22.26
N GLY A 33 -31.18 -18.19 -23.43
CA GLY A 33 -32.35 -17.43 -23.88
C GLY A 33 -32.05 -16.36 -24.92
N TYR A 34 -30.78 -16.12 -25.26
CA TYR A 34 -30.39 -15.20 -26.32
C TYR A 34 -29.37 -15.85 -27.26
N ASP A 35 -29.66 -15.86 -28.56
CA ASP A 35 -28.75 -16.31 -29.61
C ASP A 35 -28.08 -15.14 -30.34
N ALA A 36 -27.14 -15.45 -31.24
CA ALA A 36 -26.37 -14.45 -31.97
C ALA A 36 -27.29 -13.54 -32.81
N GLU A 37 -28.38 -14.08 -33.34
CA GLU A 37 -29.38 -13.33 -34.10
C GLU A 37 -30.15 -12.37 -33.20
N SER A 38 -30.67 -12.83 -32.06
CA SER A 38 -31.37 -12.01 -31.06
C SER A 38 -30.49 -10.89 -30.52
N PHE A 39 -29.20 -11.16 -30.27
CA PHE A 39 -28.24 -10.13 -29.85
C PHE A 39 -28.04 -9.07 -30.94
N LEU A 40 -27.86 -9.49 -32.21
CA LEU A 40 -27.74 -8.56 -33.34
C LEU A 40 -29.04 -7.79 -33.59
N GLU A 41 -30.21 -8.39 -33.35
CA GLU A 41 -31.50 -7.72 -33.42
C GLU A 41 -31.64 -6.67 -32.30
N GLU A 42 -31.30 -6.98 -31.06
CA GLU A 42 -31.34 -6.02 -29.96
C GLU A 42 -30.34 -4.88 -30.20
N LEU A 43 -29.17 -5.20 -30.79
CA LEU A 43 -28.18 -4.23 -31.26
C LEU A 43 -28.75 -3.31 -32.35
N ARG A 44 -29.48 -3.84 -33.34
CA ARG A 44 -30.15 -3.06 -34.38
C ARG A 44 -31.31 -2.22 -33.84
N ARG A 45 -32.13 -2.80 -32.95
CA ARG A 45 -33.27 -2.13 -32.28
C ARG A 45 -32.84 -1.01 -31.36
N SER A 46 -31.63 -1.08 -30.79
CA SER A 46 -30.99 0.07 -30.12
C SER A 46 -30.67 1.23 -31.07
N GLY A 47 -31.09 1.14 -32.33
CA GLY A 47 -31.02 2.15 -33.37
C GLY A 47 -29.64 2.21 -33.96
N PHE A 48 -29.17 1.15 -34.63
CA PHE A 48 -27.86 1.08 -35.30
C PHE A 48 -27.80 2.02 -36.51
N ASP A 49 -27.87 3.32 -36.22
CA ASP A 49 -27.38 4.46 -36.98
C ASP A 49 -27.21 5.62 -35.99
N LEU A 50 -26.29 6.54 -36.29
CA LEU A 50 -25.65 7.48 -35.36
C LEU A 50 -26.59 8.55 -34.79
N ASP A 51 -26.46 8.88 -33.50
CA ASP A 51 -26.74 10.25 -33.03
C ASP A 51 -25.61 10.72 -32.08
N PRO A 52 -24.85 11.78 -32.43
CA PRO A 52 -23.69 12.23 -31.68
C PRO A 52 -24.08 13.10 -30.48
N ASN A 53 -23.62 12.74 -29.28
CA ASN A 53 -23.77 13.60 -28.08
C ASN A 53 -22.81 14.82 -28.05
N HIS A 54 -22.30 15.28 -29.20
CA HIS A 54 -21.76 16.63 -29.35
C HIS A 54 -21.65 17.01 -30.85
N PRO A 55 -22.09 18.21 -31.29
CA PRO A 55 -22.00 18.64 -32.70
C PRO A 55 -20.55 18.72 -33.25
N ASP A 56 -19.55 18.79 -32.37
CA ASP A 56 -18.14 19.04 -32.74
C ASP A 56 -17.18 17.85 -32.52
N ASP A 57 -17.66 16.65 -32.17
CA ASP A 57 -16.78 15.49 -32.00
C ASP A 57 -16.40 14.85 -33.36
N ARG A 58 -15.32 15.38 -33.95
CA ARG A 58 -14.76 14.93 -35.23
C ARG A 58 -14.20 13.49 -35.22
N LEU A 59 -14.00 12.87 -34.05
CA LEU A 59 -13.45 11.52 -33.94
C LEU A 59 -14.55 10.44 -33.95
N LEU A 60 -15.78 10.78 -33.52
CA LEU A 60 -16.89 9.82 -33.45
C LEU A 60 -17.57 9.53 -34.80
N GLN A 61 -17.51 10.46 -35.76
CA GLN A 61 -18.11 10.27 -37.09
C GLN A 61 -17.26 9.38 -38.03
N LYS A 62 -16.02 9.04 -37.66
CA LYS A 62 -15.07 8.33 -38.54
C LYS A 62 -14.79 6.86 -38.20
N GLU A 63 -15.13 6.37 -37.00
CA GLU A 63 -14.79 5.01 -36.56
C GLU A 63 -16.01 4.21 -36.10
N SER A 64 -16.65 3.46 -37.02
CA SER A 64 -17.76 2.52 -36.74
C SER A 64 -17.46 1.51 -35.63
N GLN A 65 -16.18 1.20 -35.42
CA GLN A 65 -15.67 0.32 -34.37
C GLN A 65 -16.02 0.81 -32.95
N ARG A 66 -15.98 2.11 -32.66
CA ARG A 66 -16.27 2.63 -31.31
C ARG A 66 -17.77 2.59 -30.96
N ALA A 67 -18.64 2.76 -31.94
CA ALA A 67 -20.09 2.64 -31.77
C ALA A 67 -20.52 1.21 -31.37
N ASN A 68 -19.87 0.20 -31.96
CA ASN A 68 -20.13 -1.21 -31.66
C ASN A 68 -19.86 -1.57 -30.20
N LEU A 69 -18.77 -1.03 -29.63
CA LEU A 69 -18.39 -1.29 -28.26
C LEU A 69 -19.38 -0.67 -27.26
N HIS A 70 -19.78 0.59 -27.48
CA HIS A 70 -20.73 1.29 -26.62
C HIS A 70 -22.08 0.57 -26.52
N ARG A 71 -22.61 0.07 -27.64
CA ARG A 71 -23.91 -0.61 -27.66
C ARG A 71 -23.85 -2.01 -27.08
N THR A 72 -22.79 -2.75 -27.39
CA THR A 72 -22.56 -4.08 -26.80
C THR A 72 -22.50 -3.95 -25.27
N PHE A 73 -21.80 -2.93 -24.76
CA PHE A 73 -21.83 -2.58 -23.35
C PHE A 73 -23.24 -2.30 -22.85
N SER A 74 -23.97 -1.42 -23.53
CA SER A 74 -25.32 -0.98 -23.11
C SER A 74 -26.30 -2.15 -23.04
N LEU A 75 -26.23 -3.09 -23.98
CA LEU A 75 -27.01 -4.32 -23.97
C LEU A 75 -26.64 -5.22 -22.79
N SER A 76 -25.35 -5.43 -22.53
CA SER A 76 -24.88 -6.20 -21.37
C SER A 76 -25.38 -5.58 -20.06
N LEU A 77 -25.39 -4.25 -19.93
CA LEU A 77 -25.97 -3.60 -18.74
C LEU A 77 -27.48 -3.74 -18.64
N ALA A 78 -28.21 -3.59 -19.74
CA ALA A 78 -29.65 -3.76 -19.74
C ALA A 78 -30.02 -5.18 -19.31
N LEU A 79 -29.31 -6.18 -19.84
CA LEU A 79 -29.46 -7.58 -19.43
C LEU A 79 -29.10 -7.77 -17.94
N LEU A 80 -28.01 -7.16 -17.48
CA LEU A 80 -27.64 -7.18 -16.06
C LEU A 80 -28.79 -6.63 -15.19
N GLY A 81 -29.33 -5.46 -15.52
CA GLY A 81 -30.46 -4.87 -14.80
C GLY A 81 -31.67 -5.80 -14.74
N ARG A 82 -32.01 -6.47 -15.85
CA ARG A 82 -33.08 -7.48 -15.88
C ARG A 82 -32.79 -8.67 -14.96
N GLN A 83 -31.54 -9.13 -14.89
CA GLN A 83 -31.14 -10.27 -14.05
C GLN A 83 -31.07 -9.92 -12.55
N LEU A 84 -30.77 -8.67 -12.22
CA LEU A 84 -30.69 -8.20 -10.83
C LEU A 84 -32.06 -7.98 -10.18
N GLY A 85 -33.12 -7.79 -10.98
CA GLY A 85 -34.49 -7.72 -10.49
C GLY A 85 -34.79 -6.44 -9.71
N ALA A 86 -35.47 -6.56 -8.56
CA ALA A 86 -35.96 -5.42 -7.79
C ALA A 86 -34.85 -4.48 -7.27
N ASP A 87 -33.64 -5.02 -7.05
CA ASP A 87 -32.50 -4.27 -6.50
C ASP A 87 -31.57 -3.70 -7.60
N ALA A 88 -31.99 -3.79 -8.87
CA ALA A 88 -31.17 -3.45 -10.02
C ALA A 88 -30.58 -2.03 -9.95
N ASP A 89 -31.35 -1.03 -9.53
CA ASP A 89 -30.88 0.36 -9.50
C ASP A 89 -29.70 0.57 -8.53
N ALA A 90 -29.80 0.01 -7.32
CA ALA A 90 -28.75 0.11 -6.30
C ALA A 90 -27.48 -0.65 -6.72
N LEU A 91 -27.65 -1.87 -7.23
CA LEU A 91 -26.55 -2.71 -7.67
C LEU A 91 -25.86 -2.15 -8.92
N LEU A 92 -26.61 -1.58 -9.87
CA LEU A 92 -26.05 -0.89 -11.04
C LEU A 92 -25.31 0.40 -10.65
N ALA A 93 -25.78 1.13 -9.64
CA ALA A 93 -25.02 2.26 -9.07
C ALA A 93 -23.69 1.77 -8.47
N GLY A 94 -23.70 0.65 -7.75
CA GLY A 94 -22.48 -0.01 -7.26
C GLY A 94 -21.52 -0.39 -8.39
N LEU A 95 -22.03 -0.97 -9.49
CA LEU A 95 -21.19 -1.29 -10.66
C LEU A 95 -20.56 -0.05 -11.28
N ARG A 96 -21.33 1.05 -11.41
CA ARG A 96 -20.80 2.32 -11.92
C ARG A 96 -19.68 2.86 -11.04
N ALA A 97 -19.84 2.76 -9.73
CA ALA A 97 -18.80 3.14 -8.77
C ALA A 97 -17.50 2.32 -8.93
N LEU A 98 -17.60 1.02 -9.25
CA LEU A 98 -16.42 0.19 -9.57
C LEU A 98 -15.65 0.66 -10.81
N GLY A 99 -16.20 1.57 -11.63
CA GLY A 99 -15.45 2.25 -12.68
C GLY A 99 -14.24 3.05 -12.16
N TYR A 100 -14.24 3.45 -10.89
CA TYR A 100 -13.09 4.09 -10.24
C TYR A 100 -12.12 3.11 -9.56
N ALA A 101 -12.37 1.81 -9.66
CA ALA A 101 -11.46 0.81 -9.14
C ALA A 101 -10.12 0.82 -9.91
N PRO A 102 -9.01 0.42 -9.26
CA PRO A 102 -7.70 0.35 -9.90
C PRO A 102 -7.67 -0.61 -11.10
N LEU A 103 -6.84 -0.27 -12.09
CA LEU A 103 -6.70 -1.05 -13.33
C LEU A 103 -6.14 -2.46 -13.09
N GLY A 104 -5.26 -2.61 -12.10
CA GLY A 104 -4.70 -3.90 -11.68
C GLY A 104 -5.70 -4.80 -10.94
N GLY A 105 -6.94 -4.32 -10.74
CA GLY A 105 -8.00 -5.04 -10.05
C GLY A 105 -8.05 -4.75 -8.55
N PHE A 106 -9.14 -5.19 -7.94
CA PHE A 106 -9.53 -4.96 -6.55
C PHE A 106 -10.05 -6.25 -5.94
N GLY A 107 -9.73 -6.48 -4.68
CA GLY A 107 -10.26 -7.58 -3.89
C GLY A 107 -11.66 -7.27 -3.34
N ARG A 108 -12.26 -8.27 -2.70
CA ARG A 108 -13.66 -8.22 -2.22
C ARG A 108 -13.93 -7.04 -1.30
N SER A 109 -13.13 -6.90 -0.24
CA SER A 109 -13.39 -5.88 0.78
C SER A 109 -13.25 -4.45 0.25
N LEU A 110 -12.30 -4.21 -0.66
CA LEU A 110 -12.17 -2.91 -1.32
C LEU A 110 -13.35 -2.68 -2.29
N GLY A 111 -13.72 -3.72 -3.05
CA GLY A 111 -14.86 -3.66 -3.97
C GLY A 111 -16.18 -3.33 -3.27
N GLU A 112 -16.48 -3.95 -2.13
CA GLU A 112 -17.65 -3.64 -1.30
C GLU A 112 -17.71 -2.15 -0.93
N ALA A 113 -16.57 -1.61 -0.47
CA ALA A 113 -16.47 -0.21 -0.09
C ALA A 113 -16.60 0.73 -1.29
N LEU A 114 -15.92 0.44 -2.41
CA LEU A 114 -16.04 1.25 -3.63
C LEU A 114 -17.47 1.25 -4.16
N ALA A 115 -18.12 0.09 -4.21
CA ALA A 115 -19.51 -0.04 -4.66
C ALA A 115 -20.50 0.61 -3.68
N GLY A 116 -20.14 0.74 -2.39
CA GLY A 116 -21.05 1.20 -1.35
C GLY A 116 -22.15 0.18 -1.06
N LEU A 117 -21.84 -1.11 -1.20
CA LEU A 117 -22.78 -2.21 -1.07
C LEU A 117 -22.39 -3.14 0.09
N PRO A 118 -23.36 -3.70 0.83
CA PRO A 118 -23.13 -4.81 1.74
C PRO A 118 -22.52 -6.03 1.03
N ALA A 119 -21.84 -6.90 1.80
CA ALA A 119 -21.13 -8.06 1.24
C ALA A 119 -22.02 -9.00 0.40
N VAL A 120 -23.28 -9.21 0.81
CA VAL A 120 -24.24 -10.07 0.10
C VAL A 120 -24.60 -9.47 -1.26
N ASP A 121 -24.95 -8.19 -1.27
CA ASP A 121 -25.35 -7.43 -2.46
C ASP A 121 -24.18 -7.29 -3.44
N PHE A 122 -22.98 -7.00 -2.91
CA PHE A 122 -21.77 -6.95 -3.70
C PHE A 122 -21.45 -8.30 -4.35
N ALA A 123 -21.56 -9.41 -3.60
CA ALA A 123 -21.35 -10.76 -4.13
C ALA A 123 -22.35 -11.10 -5.25
N GLN A 124 -23.63 -10.73 -5.09
CA GLN A 124 -24.64 -10.87 -6.13
C GLN A 124 -24.26 -10.05 -7.38
N LEU A 125 -23.84 -8.80 -7.19
CA LEU A 125 -23.45 -7.92 -8.29
C LEU A 125 -22.27 -8.50 -9.08
N VAL A 126 -21.15 -8.82 -8.43
CA VAL A 126 -19.94 -9.27 -9.14
C VAL A 126 -20.11 -10.62 -9.80
N ASN A 127 -20.93 -11.52 -9.22
CA ASN A 127 -21.25 -12.81 -9.84
C ASN A 127 -22.08 -12.62 -11.11
N THR A 128 -23.15 -11.84 -11.03
CA THR A 128 -24.05 -11.60 -12.18
C THR A 128 -23.34 -10.79 -13.27
N ALA A 129 -22.62 -9.73 -12.91
CA ALA A 129 -21.82 -8.94 -13.83
C ALA A 129 -20.65 -9.74 -14.44
N GLY A 130 -20.09 -10.69 -13.68
CA GLY A 130 -19.02 -11.57 -14.12
C GLY A 130 -19.43 -12.52 -15.25
N LYS A 131 -20.65 -13.08 -15.17
CA LYS A 131 -21.22 -13.91 -16.23
C LYS A 131 -21.32 -13.17 -17.57
N LEU A 132 -21.67 -11.88 -17.49
CA LEU A 132 -21.80 -10.95 -18.61
C LEU A 132 -20.49 -10.28 -19.01
N SER A 133 -19.35 -10.69 -18.42
CA SER A 133 -18.02 -10.17 -18.73
C SER A 133 -17.86 -8.65 -18.49
N LEU A 134 -18.71 -8.07 -17.63
CA LEU A 134 -18.63 -6.66 -17.20
C LEU A 134 -17.59 -6.47 -16.08
N VAL A 135 -17.37 -7.53 -15.31
CA VAL A 135 -16.32 -7.68 -14.29
C VAL A 135 -15.58 -8.98 -14.62
N MET A 136 -14.25 -8.96 -14.57
CA MET A 136 -13.42 -10.09 -14.96
C MET A 136 -12.53 -10.50 -13.80
N PRO A 137 -12.08 -11.77 -13.71
CA PRO A 137 -11.03 -12.13 -12.76
C PRO A 137 -9.75 -11.33 -13.04
N ALA A 138 -9.07 -10.92 -11.98
CA ALA A 138 -7.73 -10.36 -12.03
C ALA A 138 -6.72 -11.51 -12.00
N GLU A 139 -6.44 -12.10 -13.17
CA GLU A 139 -5.61 -13.32 -13.32
C GLU A 139 -4.19 -13.21 -12.74
N GLU A 140 -3.66 -12.00 -12.60
CA GLU A 140 -2.34 -11.71 -12.02
C GLU A 140 -2.35 -11.66 -10.49
N ARG A 141 -3.52 -11.80 -9.86
CA ARG A 141 -3.72 -11.76 -8.42
C ARG A 141 -4.08 -13.15 -7.87
N GLU A 142 -3.46 -13.51 -6.76
CA GLU A 142 -3.71 -14.80 -6.08
C GLU A 142 -4.99 -14.82 -5.23
N ASP A 143 -5.66 -13.67 -5.06
CA ASP A 143 -6.73 -13.46 -4.07
C ASP A 143 -8.13 -13.22 -4.68
N ASP A 144 -8.64 -14.16 -5.49
CA ASP A 144 -10.01 -14.16 -6.07
C ASP A 144 -10.51 -12.76 -6.50
N ALA A 145 -9.59 -11.93 -7.02
CA ALA A 145 -9.83 -10.52 -7.23
C ALA A 145 -10.46 -10.26 -8.58
N TRP A 146 -11.04 -9.07 -8.73
CA TRP A 146 -11.72 -8.66 -9.94
C TRP A 146 -11.07 -7.45 -10.58
N ARG A 147 -11.26 -7.29 -11.88
CA ARG A 147 -10.89 -6.10 -12.63
C ARG A 147 -11.99 -5.73 -13.61
N ILE A 148 -12.04 -4.45 -13.94
CA ILE A 148 -12.90 -3.93 -15.01
C ILE A 148 -11.98 -3.47 -16.13
N HIS A 149 -12.32 -3.83 -17.36
CA HIS A 149 -11.53 -3.39 -18.52
C HIS A 149 -11.50 -1.85 -18.58
N PRO A 150 -10.37 -1.20 -18.91
CA PRO A 150 -10.23 0.26 -18.84
C PRO A 150 -11.31 1.05 -19.60
N LEU A 151 -11.66 0.63 -20.81
CA LEU A 151 -12.76 1.24 -21.59
C LEU A 151 -14.14 1.08 -20.93
N LEU A 152 -14.38 -0.04 -20.26
CA LEU A 152 -15.62 -0.24 -19.49
C LEU A 152 -15.64 0.67 -18.27
N ALA A 153 -14.52 0.74 -17.55
CA ALA A 153 -14.38 1.59 -16.37
C ALA A 153 -14.63 3.06 -16.71
N GLU A 154 -14.05 3.56 -17.80
CA GLU A 154 -14.27 4.93 -18.27
C GLU A 154 -15.73 5.23 -18.59
N TRP A 155 -16.43 4.27 -19.19
CA TRP A 155 -17.85 4.41 -19.47
C TRP A 155 -18.70 4.42 -18.19
N LEU A 156 -18.39 3.53 -17.25
CA LEU A 156 -19.10 3.40 -15.95
C LEU A 156 -19.00 4.68 -15.10
N ARG A 157 -17.83 5.34 -15.12
CA ARG A 157 -17.57 6.58 -14.37
C ARG A 157 -18.57 7.70 -14.69
N ARG A 158 -19.09 7.74 -15.92
CA ARG A 158 -20.05 8.77 -16.37
C ARG A 158 -21.35 8.79 -15.57
N GLY A 159 -21.71 7.67 -14.94
CA GLY A 159 -22.91 7.55 -14.13
C GLY A 159 -22.65 7.39 -12.63
N ALA A 160 -21.43 7.68 -12.16
CA ALA A 160 -21.06 7.57 -10.75
C ALA A 160 -20.52 8.90 -10.20
N ASP A 161 -20.88 9.20 -8.95
CA ASP A 161 -20.32 10.31 -8.21
C ASP A 161 -18.89 10.00 -7.76
N GLU A 162 -17.91 10.58 -8.44
CA GLU A 162 -16.49 10.42 -8.14
C GLU A 162 -16.14 10.79 -6.70
N THR A 163 -16.73 11.86 -6.17
CA THR A 163 -16.46 12.37 -4.82
C THR A 163 -16.91 11.35 -3.78
N ALA A 164 -18.12 10.82 -3.94
CA ALA A 164 -18.64 9.80 -3.05
C ALA A 164 -17.82 8.50 -3.08
N VAL A 165 -17.36 8.08 -4.27
CA VAL A 165 -16.53 6.86 -4.40
C VAL A 165 -15.15 7.06 -3.76
N LEU A 166 -14.51 8.21 -4.00
CA LEU A 166 -13.23 8.54 -3.37
C LEU A 166 -13.36 8.64 -1.85
N ALA A 167 -14.44 9.23 -1.33
CA ALA A 167 -14.67 9.28 0.11
C ALA A 167 -14.72 7.87 0.72
N ARG A 168 -15.44 6.93 0.10
CA ARG A 168 -15.46 5.53 0.55
C ARG A 168 -14.10 4.85 0.46
N MET A 169 -13.34 5.10 -0.60
CA MET A 169 -11.97 4.58 -0.76
C MET A 169 -11.03 5.13 0.33
N THR A 170 -11.11 6.43 0.61
CA THR A 170 -10.35 7.09 1.67
C THR A 170 -10.68 6.49 3.03
N GLU A 171 -11.96 6.32 3.37
CA GLU A 171 -12.35 5.70 4.64
C GLU A 171 -11.84 4.25 4.75
N TRP A 172 -11.89 3.50 3.66
CA TRP A 172 -11.39 2.11 3.62
C TRP A 172 -9.90 2.04 3.94
N PHE A 173 -9.08 2.89 3.31
CA PHE A 173 -7.63 2.95 3.54
C PHE A 173 -7.30 3.51 4.91
N VAL A 174 -7.82 4.68 5.27
CA VAL A 174 -7.50 5.37 6.53
C VAL A 174 -7.83 4.48 7.73
N THR A 175 -8.97 3.77 7.71
CA THR A 175 -9.35 2.85 8.78
C THR A 175 -8.34 1.72 8.95
N ARG A 176 -7.86 1.13 7.85
CA ARG A 176 -6.91 0.01 7.88
C ARG A 176 -5.49 0.44 8.20
N LEU A 177 -5.06 1.59 7.67
CA LEU A 177 -3.75 2.18 7.94
C LEU A 177 -3.58 2.52 9.42
N ARG A 178 -4.64 3.05 10.07
CA ARG A 178 -4.67 3.34 11.51
C ARG A 178 -4.62 2.10 12.40
N ALA A 179 -4.91 0.92 11.87
CA ALA A 179 -4.97 -0.28 12.69
C ALA A 179 -3.60 -0.59 13.30
N LYS A 180 -3.61 -1.01 14.57
CA LYS A 180 -2.39 -1.47 15.28
C LYS A 180 -2.12 -2.97 15.09
N ALA A 181 -2.82 -3.62 14.16
CA ALA A 181 -2.77 -5.06 13.92
C ALA A 181 -2.22 -5.36 12.52
N GLU A 182 -1.55 -6.50 12.36
CA GLU A 182 -0.95 -6.90 11.08
C GLU A 182 -1.99 -7.21 10.00
N GLN A 183 -3.15 -7.74 10.37
CA GLN A 183 -4.13 -8.23 9.40
C GLN A 183 -4.70 -7.11 8.50
N PRO A 184 -5.12 -5.94 9.02
CA PRO A 184 -5.52 -4.82 8.17
C PRO A 184 -4.43 -4.32 7.22
N TRP A 185 -3.16 -4.40 7.63
CA TRP A 185 -2.04 -4.02 6.77
C TRP A 185 -1.81 -5.03 5.66
N LYS A 186 -2.04 -6.33 5.89
CA LYS A 186 -2.02 -7.34 4.82
C LYS A 186 -3.05 -7.02 3.73
N ASP A 187 -4.24 -6.55 4.11
CA ASP A 187 -5.26 -6.14 3.14
C ASP A 187 -4.80 -4.91 2.34
N VAL A 188 -4.19 -3.91 2.98
CA VAL A 188 -3.61 -2.74 2.28
C VAL A 188 -2.49 -3.17 1.32
N THR A 189 -1.61 -4.08 1.75
CA THR A 189 -0.50 -4.59 0.92
C THR A 189 -0.99 -5.37 -0.29
N ARG A 190 -2.06 -6.17 -0.14
CA ARG A 190 -2.72 -6.85 -1.28
C ARG A 190 -3.28 -5.85 -2.28
N GLU A 191 -3.77 -4.72 -1.80
CA GLU A 191 -4.31 -3.63 -2.62
C GLU A 191 -3.26 -2.57 -3.01
N ALA A 192 -1.98 -2.95 -3.15
CA ALA A 192 -0.89 -1.99 -3.46
C ALA A 192 -1.14 -1.14 -4.72
N GLY A 193 -1.74 -1.72 -5.76
CA GLY A 193 -2.13 -0.99 -6.97
C GLY A 193 -3.24 0.03 -6.71
N ALA A 194 -4.21 -0.31 -5.85
CA ALA A 194 -5.26 0.59 -5.40
C ALA A 194 -4.71 1.72 -4.53
N LEU A 195 -3.81 1.39 -3.59
CA LEU A 195 -3.13 2.34 -2.72
C LEU A 195 -2.37 3.38 -3.55
N SER A 196 -1.68 2.93 -4.60
CA SER A 196 -0.94 3.80 -5.52
C SER A 196 -1.86 4.78 -6.26
N ALA A 197 -2.93 4.26 -6.86
CA ALA A 197 -3.90 5.08 -7.59
C ALA A 197 -4.64 6.07 -6.67
N TRP A 198 -4.97 5.65 -5.44
CA TRP A 198 -5.62 6.49 -4.44
C TRP A 198 -4.69 7.59 -3.93
N LEU A 199 -3.47 7.25 -3.49
CA LEU A 199 -2.51 8.23 -2.99
C LEU A 199 -2.17 9.29 -4.04
N ALA A 200 -2.16 8.96 -5.34
CA ALA A 200 -1.97 9.94 -6.41
C ALA A 200 -3.08 11.02 -6.47
N ARG A 201 -4.27 10.71 -5.94
CA ARG A 201 -5.46 11.57 -5.97
C ARG A 201 -5.73 12.27 -4.63
N VAL A 202 -5.07 11.86 -3.54
CA VAL A 202 -5.17 12.55 -2.25
C VAL A 202 -4.48 13.91 -2.34
N GLY A 203 -5.22 14.97 -1.99
CA GLY A 203 -4.74 16.35 -1.92
C GLY A 203 -5.59 17.16 -0.94
N GLY A 204 -5.28 18.45 -0.78
CA GLY A 204 -6.08 19.32 0.08
C GLY A 204 -6.00 18.93 1.56
N GLU A 205 -7.12 19.01 2.28
CA GLU A 205 -7.18 18.74 3.73
C GLU A 205 -6.94 17.27 4.09
N GLU A 206 -7.16 16.33 3.16
CA GLU A 206 -7.00 14.89 3.41
C GLU A 206 -5.53 14.47 3.53
N VAL A 207 -4.57 15.28 3.04
CA VAL A 207 -3.14 14.96 3.09
C VAL A 207 -2.69 14.66 4.51
N VAL A 208 -3.04 15.51 5.48
CA VAL A 208 -2.63 15.39 6.88
C VAL A 208 -3.28 14.16 7.52
N ARG A 209 -4.57 13.94 7.22
CA ARG A 209 -5.31 12.79 7.74
C ARG A 209 -4.72 11.46 7.26
N VAL A 210 -4.35 11.40 5.98
CA VAL A 210 -3.77 10.21 5.34
C VAL A 210 -2.33 9.98 5.81
N GLU A 211 -1.51 11.02 5.90
CA GLU A 211 -0.16 10.96 6.46
C GLU A 211 -0.20 10.38 7.88
N ARG A 212 -1.01 10.97 8.77
CA ARG A 212 -1.10 10.55 10.17
C ARG A 212 -1.60 9.12 10.32
N ALA A 213 -2.49 8.68 9.42
CA ALA A 213 -2.99 7.32 9.40
C ALA A 213 -1.94 6.32 8.87
N GLY A 214 -1.20 6.70 7.84
CA GLY A 214 -0.42 5.80 7.00
C GLY A 214 1.09 5.82 7.23
N SER A 215 1.65 6.83 7.89
CA SER A 215 3.10 7.00 8.08
C SER A 215 3.79 5.72 8.54
N ARG A 216 3.25 5.07 9.58
CA ARG A 216 3.82 3.82 10.11
C ARG A 216 3.81 2.68 9.10
N TYR A 217 2.71 2.51 8.37
CA TYR A 217 2.59 1.50 7.32
C TYR A 217 3.56 1.81 6.17
N ALA A 218 3.61 3.07 5.74
CA ALA A 218 4.47 3.57 4.67
C ALA A 218 5.95 3.24 4.90
N ILE A 219 6.45 3.55 6.11
CA ILE A 219 7.84 3.34 6.50
C ILE A 219 8.19 1.84 6.55
N GLN A 220 7.25 0.99 6.96
CA GLN A 220 7.52 -0.43 7.16
C GLN A 220 7.33 -1.27 5.88
N ASN A 221 6.29 -0.97 5.10
CA ASN A 221 5.81 -1.83 4.01
C ASN A 221 5.89 -1.18 2.62
N GLY A 222 5.89 0.17 2.53
CA GLY A 222 5.80 0.87 1.26
C GLY A 222 4.38 0.83 0.66
N PRO A 223 4.22 0.93 -0.68
CA PRO A 223 5.27 1.09 -1.69
C PRO A 223 5.99 2.44 -1.54
N PHE A 224 7.31 2.41 -1.32
CA PHE A 224 8.06 3.58 -0.85
C PHE A 224 8.02 4.77 -1.82
N HIS A 225 8.15 4.52 -3.13
CA HIS A 225 8.14 5.59 -4.15
C HIS A 225 6.82 6.38 -4.18
N VAL A 226 5.68 5.70 -4.03
CA VAL A 226 4.35 6.33 -4.01
C VAL A 226 4.21 7.24 -2.80
N TRP A 227 4.65 6.75 -1.63
CA TRP A 227 4.63 7.55 -0.41
C TRP A 227 5.58 8.75 -0.49
N MET A 228 6.73 8.61 -1.15
CA MET A 228 7.62 9.75 -1.42
C MET A 228 6.92 10.81 -2.27
N GLU A 229 6.27 10.42 -3.37
CA GLU A 229 5.54 11.35 -4.24
C GLU A 229 4.37 12.02 -3.51
N PHE A 230 3.63 11.25 -2.72
CA PHE A 230 2.54 11.75 -1.88
C PHE A 230 3.04 12.82 -0.90
N CYS A 231 4.11 12.53 -0.13
CA CYS A 231 4.68 13.47 0.82
C CYS A 231 5.25 14.71 0.13
N ALA A 232 5.98 14.54 -0.98
CA ALA A 232 6.53 15.66 -1.75
C ALA A 232 5.44 16.58 -2.32
N ARG A 233 4.30 16.01 -2.78
CA ARG A 233 3.14 16.81 -3.19
C ARG A 233 2.52 17.53 -1.98
N GLY A 234 2.30 16.83 -0.87
CA GLY A 234 1.79 17.43 0.35
C GLY A 234 2.62 18.63 0.83
N LEU A 235 3.95 18.53 0.78
CA LEU A 235 4.87 19.60 1.17
C LEU A 235 4.81 20.86 0.30
N ARG A 236 4.32 20.75 -0.95
CA ARG A 236 4.07 21.91 -1.82
C ARG A 236 2.77 22.62 -1.47
N GLU A 237 1.81 21.90 -0.89
CA GLU A 237 0.48 22.43 -0.56
C GLU A 237 0.39 22.94 0.89
N ARG A 238 1.21 22.40 1.80
CA ARG A 238 1.13 22.70 3.25
C ARG A 238 2.13 23.77 3.67
N SER A 239 1.63 24.77 4.39
CA SER A 239 2.42 25.81 5.03
C SER A 239 2.57 25.64 6.54
N ASP A 240 1.68 24.88 7.20
CA ASP A 240 1.74 24.68 8.64
C ASP A 240 3.03 23.94 9.05
N PRO A 241 3.83 24.48 9.99
CA PRO A 241 5.10 23.86 10.38
C PRO A 241 4.95 22.44 10.91
N LYS A 242 3.91 22.13 11.68
CA LYS A 242 3.74 20.80 12.26
C LYS A 242 3.37 19.77 11.18
N GLU A 243 2.44 20.11 10.31
CA GLU A 243 2.07 19.25 9.16
C GLU A 243 3.27 18.99 8.24
N ARG A 244 4.07 20.02 7.99
CA ARG A 244 5.31 19.89 7.20
C ARG A 244 6.33 18.98 7.88
N SER A 245 6.51 19.14 9.19
CA SER A 245 7.41 18.29 9.99
C SER A 245 7.00 16.81 9.92
N ASP A 246 5.70 16.51 10.06
CA ASP A 246 5.17 15.15 9.98
C ASP A 246 5.36 14.55 8.56
N LEU A 247 5.06 15.32 7.51
CA LEU A 247 5.29 14.90 6.12
C LEU A 247 6.78 14.65 5.81
N LEU A 248 7.68 15.51 6.31
CA LEU A 248 9.12 15.36 6.14
C LEU A 248 9.67 14.15 6.90
N TRP A 249 9.12 13.86 8.08
CA TRP A 249 9.44 12.63 8.81
C TRP A 249 9.12 11.40 7.99
N THR A 250 7.90 11.33 7.46
CA THR A 250 7.46 10.19 6.62
C THR A 250 8.33 10.12 5.37
N LEU A 251 8.56 11.24 4.66
CA LEU A 251 9.39 11.31 3.46
C LEU A 251 10.82 10.81 3.70
N ALA A 252 11.50 11.30 4.74
CA ALA A 252 12.88 10.93 5.04
C ALA A 252 13.01 9.42 5.28
N ASN A 253 12.09 8.85 6.06
CA ASN A 253 12.09 7.43 6.37
C ASN A 253 11.74 6.56 5.14
N VAL A 254 10.72 6.91 4.35
CA VAL A 254 10.40 6.11 3.15
C VAL A 254 11.50 6.22 2.08
N ALA A 255 12.13 7.39 1.93
CA ALA A 255 13.26 7.58 1.02
C ALA A 255 14.47 6.75 1.45
N GLN A 256 14.77 6.70 2.75
CA GLN A 256 15.81 5.84 3.29
C GLN A 256 15.52 4.36 2.99
N ARG A 257 14.29 3.90 3.21
CA ARG A 257 13.86 2.51 2.95
C ARG A 257 13.94 2.14 1.47
N MET A 258 13.74 3.10 0.58
CA MET A 258 13.91 2.93 -0.87
C MET A 258 15.39 2.94 -1.31
N GLY A 259 16.31 3.41 -0.48
CA GLY A 259 17.71 3.62 -0.88
C GLY A 259 17.98 5.01 -1.49
N ALA A 260 16.98 5.89 -1.53
CA ALA A 260 17.11 7.26 -2.05
C ALA A 260 17.77 8.18 -1.01
N MET A 261 19.06 7.92 -0.74
CA MET A 261 19.79 8.51 0.38
C MET A 261 19.90 10.03 0.32
N ASP A 262 19.94 10.64 -0.87
CA ASP A 262 20.01 12.10 -1.02
C ASP A 262 18.68 12.76 -0.65
N SER A 263 17.56 12.24 -1.17
CA SER A 263 16.23 12.69 -0.80
C SER A 263 15.93 12.49 0.69
N ALA A 264 16.41 11.38 1.27
CA ALA A 264 16.28 11.12 2.70
C ALA A 264 17.03 12.18 3.53
N ALA A 265 18.27 12.50 3.13
CA ALA A 265 19.08 13.51 3.82
C ALA A 265 18.46 14.91 3.72
N GLU A 266 18.00 15.28 2.53
CA GLU A 266 17.34 16.57 2.31
C GLU A 266 16.07 16.70 3.16
N ALA A 267 15.22 15.67 3.20
CA ALA A 267 14.00 15.68 4.01
C ALA A 267 14.30 15.74 5.52
N ALA A 268 15.33 15.03 5.99
CA ALA A 268 15.76 15.08 7.39
C ALA A 268 16.28 16.48 7.78
N GLU A 269 17.08 17.12 6.93
CA GLU A 269 17.58 18.48 7.18
C GLU A 269 16.45 19.52 7.16
N GLN A 270 15.52 19.42 6.21
CA GLN A 270 14.34 20.29 6.18
C GLN A 270 13.47 20.09 7.43
N LYS A 271 13.28 18.85 7.90
CA LYS A 271 12.54 18.59 9.16
C LYS A 271 13.24 19.25 10.34
N LEU A 272 14.56 19.05 10.45
CA LEU A 272 15.36 19.62 11.52
C LEU A 272 15.27 21.15 11.55
N ALA A 273 15.31 21.80 10.39
CA ALA A 273 15.14 23.25 10.28
C ALA A 273 13.75 23.69 10.79
N VAL A 274 12.69 23.03 10.33
CA VAL A 274 11.31 23.33 10.76
C VAL A 274 11.14 23.18 12.27
N ASP A 275 11.64 22.09 12.85
CA ASP A 275 11.47 21.82 14.29
C ASP A 275 12.32 22.73 15.18
N ARG A 276 13.49 23.17 14.69
CA ARG A 276 14.30 24.19 15.38
C ARG A 276 13.61 25.55 15.36
N ASP A 277 13.02 25.92 14.23
CA ASP A 277 12.31 27.20 14.08
C ASP A 277 11.06 27.25 14.98
N THR A 278 10.36 26.12 15.15
CA THR A 278 9.22 26.01 16.07
C THR A 278 9.63 25.77 17.54
N ARG A 279 10.93 25.57 17.80
CA ARG A 279 11.50 25.26 19.12
C ARG A 279 10.96 23.98 19.74
N ASP A 280 10.57 23.01 18.91
CA ASP A 280 10.24 21.65 19.37
C ASP A 280 11.54 20.84 19.49
N GLU A 281 12.17 20.91 20.65
CA GLU A 281 13.46 20.25 20.90
C GLU A 281 13.40 18.74 20.71
N ARG A 282 12.26 18.11 21.04
CA ARG A 282 12.09 16.66 20.94
C ARG A 282 12.02 16.23 19.47
N GLU A 283 11.24 16.95 18.66
CA GLU A 283 11.12 16.68 17.22
C GLU A 283 12.43 17.00 16.48
N ALA A 284 13.14 18.06 16.88
CA ALA A 284 14.46 18.38 16.34
C ALA A 284 15.48 17.27 16.65
N ALA A 285 15.46 16.69 17.86
CA ALA A 285 16.30 15.54 18.17
C ALA A 285 15.97 14.31 17.30
N LEU A 286 14.68 14.01 17.08
CA LEU A 286 14.27 12.93 16.17
C LEU A 286 14.75 13.15 14.73
N ALA A 287 14.69 14.38 14.24
CA ALA A 287 15.19 14.75 12.91
C ALA A 287 16.72 14.58 12.81
N ALA A 288 17.45 15.01 13.85
CA ALA A 288 18.89 14.80 13.95
C ALA A 288 19.24 13.30 13.97
N GLY A 289 18.46 12.47 14.67
CA GLY A 289 18.62 11.02 14.67
C GLY A 289 18.36 10.37 13.31
N CYS A 290 17.37 10.86 12.56
CA CYS A 290 17.13 10.40 11.19
C CYS A 290 18.34 10.72 10.30
N ARG A 291 18.91 11.92 10.43
CA ARG A 291 20.16 12.30 9.74
C ARG A 291 21.32 11.39 10.13
N ALA A 292 21.50 11.10 11.42
CA ALA A 292 22.54 10.19 11.91
C ALA A 292 22.38 8.78 11.32
N ASP A 293 21.16 8.26 11.20
CA ASP A 293 20.91 6.97 10.55
C ASP A 293 21.30 6.97 9.07
N ILE A 294 21.05 8.06 8.35
CA ILE A 294 21.44 8.22 6.94
C ILE A 294 22.97 8.29 6.80
N LEU A 295 23.64 9.05 7.66
CA LEU A 295 25.11 9.13 7.68
C LEU A 295 25.75 7.78 8.02
N GLN A 296 25.19 7.06 8.99
CA GLN A 296 25.64 5.71 9.33
C GLN A 296 25.49 4.76 8.13
N ALA A 297 24.37 4.81 7.42
CA ALA A 297 24.15 4.01 6.20
C ALA A 297 25.14 4.35 5.07
N ARG A 298 25.65 5.58 5.03
CA ARG A 298 26.73 6.03 4.11
C ARG A 298 28.13 5.68 4.61
N GLY A 299 28.28 5.06 5.78
CA GLY A 299 29.56 4.75 6.41
C GLY A 299 30.24 5.94 7.10
N GLN A 300 29.55 7.08 7.25
CA GLN A 300 30.06 8.27 7.93
C GLN A 300 29.83 8.16 9.44
N LEU A 301 30.49 7.16 10.05
CA LEU A 301 30.25 6.74 11.42
C LEU A 301 30.62 7.83 12.46
N ASP A 302 31.67 8.62 12.20
CA ASP A 302 32.14 9.71 13.08
C ASP A 302 31.09 10.80 13.26
N GLU A 303 30.55 11.29 12.16
CA GLU A 303 29.53 12.32 12.22
C GLU A 303 28.20 11.78 12.76
N ALA A 304 27.83 10.54 12.40
CA ALA A 304 26.66 9.89 12.97
C ALA A 304 26.76 9.75 14.49
N LEU A 305 27.93 9.35 15.00
CA LEU A 305 28.17 9.24 16.44
C LEU A 305 28.12 10.60 17.13
N ARG A 306 28.76 11.61 16.55
CA ARG A 306 28.76 12.99 17.06
C ARG A 306 27.34 13.49 17.25
N ILE A 307 26.48 13.35 16.24
CA ILE A 307 25.08 13.76 16.31
C ILE A 307 24.34 13.02 17.44
N ARG A 308 24.52 11.70 17.53
CA ARG A 308 23.86 10.87 18.55
C ARG A 308 24.27 11.30 19.97
N GLN A 309 25.55 11.61 20.19
CA GLN A 309 26.10 11.96 21.50
C GLN A 309 25.88 13.42 21.89
N GLU A 310 26.00 14.35 20.94
CA GLU A 310 26.00 15.79 21.21
C GLU A 310 24.65 16.47 20.94
N GLU A 311 23.86 15.96 19.99
CA GLU A 311 22.59 16.58 19.58
C GLU A 311 21.35 15.82 20.10
N GLU A 312 21.37 14.48 20.15
CA GLU A 312 20.20 13.68 20.59
C GLU A 312 20.20 13.36 22.08
N LEU A 313 21.25 12.67 22.56
CA LEU A 313 21.29 12.15 23.93
C LEU A 313 21.04 13.23 25.00
N PRO A 314 21.66 14.43 24.93
CA PRO A 314 21.43 15.47 25.94
C PRO A 314 19.99 15.98 25.95
N VAL A 315 19.31 15.99 24.79
CA VAL A 315 17.91 16.40 24.68
C VAL A 315 17.00 15.39 25.35
N TYR A 316 17.14 14.10 25.03
CA TYR A 316 16.32 13.06 25.64
C TYR A 316 16.55 12.92 27.15
N GLU A 317 17.78 13.13 27.62
CA GLU A 317 18.09 13.19 29.05
C GLU A 317 17.43 14.39 29.74
N ARG A 318 17.54 15.59 29.15
CA ARG A 318 16.89 16.80 29.69
C ARG A 318 15.36 16.68 29.73
N LEU A 319 14.76 16.04 28.72
CA LEU A 319 13.32 15.81 28.65
C LEU A 319 12.85 14.62 29.48
N GLY A 320 13.76 13.81 30.02
CA GLY A 320 13.41 12.57 30.71
C GLY A 320 12.78 11.50 29.80
N ASP A 321 13.02 11.57 28.48
CA ASP A 321 12.53 10.57 27.52
C ASP A 321 13.39 9.30 27.61
N VAL A 322 13.10 8.48 28.62
CA VAL A 322 13.85 7.26 28.93
C VAL A 322 13.88 6.27 27.76
N ARG A 323 12.82 6.24 26.94
CA ARG A 323 12.71 5.33 25.81
C ARG A 323 13.61 5.79 24.67
N GLU A 324 13.51 7.04 24.24
CA GLU A 324 14.35 7.54 23.14
C GLU A 324 15.83 7.63 23.53
N ARG A 325 16.13 7.88 24.82
CA ARG A 325 17.49 7.73 25.35
C ARG A 325 18.05 6.32 25.13
N ALA A 326 17.27 5.27 25.48
CA ALA A 326 17.69 3.88 25.28
C ALA A 326 17.86 3.53 23.80
N VAL A 327 16.96 4.02 22.93
CA VAL A 327 17.09 3.86 21.47
C VAL A 327 18.39 4.50 20.97
N THR A 328 18.69 5.73 21.41
CA THR A 328 19.91 6.47 21.03
C THR A 328 21.17 5.74 21.47
N LEU A 329 21.21 5.23 22.71
CA LEU A 329 22.32 4.41 23.21
C LEU A 329 22.49 3.11 22.42
N GLY A 330 21.37 2.47 22.04
CA GLY A 330 21.39 1.33 21.15
C GLY A 330 22.00 1.64 19.79
N LYS A 331 21.74 2.82 19.22
CA LYS A 331 22.33 3.27 17.96
C LYS A 331 23.82 3.61 18.10
N ILE A 332 24.21 4.22 19.21
CA ILE A 332 25.63 4.44 19.57
C ILE A 332 26.37 3.09 19.63
N ALA A 333 25.78 2.08 20.27
CA ALA A 333 26.34 0.73 20.32
C ALA A 333 26.42 0.06 18.94
N ASP A 334 25.46 0.32 18.02
CA ASP A 334 25.56 -0.15 16.63
C ASP A 334 26.78 0.48 15.92
N ILE A 335 27.03 1.77 16.13
CA ILE A 335 28.18 2.47 15.55
C ILE A 335 29.50 1.97 16.16
N ALA A 336 29.56 1.80 17.48
CA ALA A 336 30.72 1.23 18.17
C ALA A 336 31.02 -0.19 17.66
N GLN A 337 30.00 -1.02 17.49
CA GLN A 337 30.14 -2.35 16.89
C GLN A 337 30.71 -2.27 15.46
N ALA A 338 30.19 -1.38 14.62
CA ALA A 338 30.66 -1.20 13.24
C ALA A 338 32.13 -0.73 13.17
N ARG A 339 32.63 -0.05 14.20
CA ARG A 339 34.04 0.33 14.36
C ARG A 339 34.93 -0.73 15.00
N GLY A 340 34.37 -1.88 15.39
CA GLY A 340 35.09 -2.94 16.11
C GLY A 340 35.30 -2.67 17.60
N GLN A 341 34.63 -1.66 18.17
CA GLN A 341 34.65 -1.35 19.61
C GLN A 341 33.65 -2.24 20.36
N LEU A 342 33.87 -3.55 20.28
CA LEU A 342 32.86 -4.56 20.68
C LEU A 342 32.60 -4.57 22.19
N ASP A 343 33.61 -4.36 23.02
CA ASP A 343 33.44 -4.32 24.47
C ASP A 343 32.60 -3.11 24.93
N GLU A 344 32.82 -1.95 24.29
CA GLU A 344 32.02 -0.75 24.55
C GLU A 344 30.57 -0.96 24.12
N ALA A 345 30.35 -1.49 22.91
CA ALA A 345 29.02 -1.82 22.42
C ALA A 345 28.29 -2.78 23.37
N LEU A 346 28.95 -3.86 23.81
CA LEU A 346 28.39 -4.82 24.75
C LEU A 346 28.02 -4.19 26.09
N ARG A 347 28.91 -3.35 26.64
CA ARG A 347 28.67 -2.63 27.89
C ARG A 347 27.43 -1.74 27.78
N THR A 348 27.38 -0.87 26.77
CA THR A 348 26.23 0.03 26.55
C THR A 348 24.92 -0.76 26.39
N ARG A 349 24.93 -1.85 25.61
CA ARG A 349 23.72 -2.67 25.43
C ARG A 349 23.26 -3.37 26.71
N ARG A 350 24.18 -3.96 27.47
CA ARG A 350 23.85 -4.75 28.67
C ARG A 350 23.51 -3.89 29.87
N GLU A 351 24.23 -2.78 30.06
CA GLU A 351 24.13 -1.97 31.28
C GLU A 351 23.14 -0.82 31.14
N GLU A 352 22.96 -0.26 29.94
CA GLU A 352 22.15 0.95 29.75
C GLU A 352 20.90 0.75 28.88
N GLU A 353 20.96 -0.04 27.82
CA GLU A 353 19.83 -0.23 26.89
C GLU A 353 18.85 -1.31 27.38
N LEU A 354 19.31 -2.56 27.51
CA LEU A 354 18.46 -3.70 27.81
C LEU A 354 17.66 -3.55 29.13
N PRO A 355 18.24 -3.06 30.25
CA PRO A 355 17.49 -2.85 31.49
C PRO A 355 16.35 -1.84 31.36
N VAL A 356 16.48 -0.85 30.46
CA VAL A 356 15.39 0.10 30.19
C VAL A 356 14.24 -0.61 29.48
N TYR A 357 14.52 -1.38 28.43
CA TYR A 357 13.47 -2.13 27.73
C TYR A 357 12.78 -3.17 28.61
N GLU A 358 13.53 -3.83 29.50
CA GLU A 358 12.98 -4.76 30.49
C GLU A 358 12.04 -4.05 31.47
N ARG A 359 12.42 -2.88 32.01
CA ARG A 359 11.54 -2.07 32.86
C ARG A 359 10.30 -1.57 32.14
N LEU A 360 10.42 -1.24 30.86
CA LEU A 360 9.30 -0.79 30.02
C LEU A 360 8.40 -1.95 29.55
N GLY A 361 8.78 -3.22 29.79
CA GLY A 361 8.07 -4.39 29.30
C GLY A 361 8.04 -4.48 27.76
N ALA A 362 9.02 -3.87 27.09
CA ALA A 362 9.02 -3.71 25.65
C ALA A 362 9.55 -4.97 24.95
N THR A 363 8.73 -6.02 24.87
CA THR A 363 9.14 -7.37 24.41
C THR A 363 9.90 -7.39 23.09
N ARG A 364 9.46 -6.59 22.10
CA ARG A 364 10.15 -6.48 20.81
C ARG A 364 11.50 -5.77 20.92
N ASP A 365 11.62 -4.73 21.73
CA ASP A 365 12.89 -4.03 21.90
C ASP A 365 13.90 -4.91 22.67
N ILE A 366 13.41 -5.67 23.66
CA ILE A 366 14.20 -6.68 24.41
C ILE A 366 14.75 -7.75 23.47
N LEU A 367 13.93 -8.34 22.59
CA LEU A 367 14.40 -9.41 21.69
C LEU A 367 15.46 -8.89 20.71
N VAL A 368 15.26 -7.68 20.18
CA VAL A 368 16.22 -7.05 19.26
C VAL A 368 17.53 -6.74 19.97
N ALA A 369 17.49 -6.17 21.17
CA ALA A 369 18.68 -5.89 21.98
C ALA A 369 19.46 -7.19 22.28
N ARG A 370 18.77 -8.28 22.67
CA ARG A 370 19.40 -9.60 22.90
C ARG A 370 20.07 -10.15 21.64
N ALA A 371 19.40 -10.08 20.49
CA ALA A 371 19.99 -10.51 19.22
C ALA A 371 21.24 -9.69 18.86
N LYS A 372 21.22 -8.37 19.06
CA LYS A 372 22.38 -7.50 18.82
C LYS A 372 23.54 -7.76 19.78
N ILE A 373 23.28 -8.02 21.06
CA ILE A 373 24.30 -8.44 22.03
C ILE A 373 24.92 -9.76 21.58
N ALA A 374 24.11 -10.74 21.17
CA ALA A 374 24.62 -12.01 20.67
C ALA A 374 25.51 -11.85 19.44
N LEU A 375 25.13 -10.99 18.48
CA LEU A 375 25.97 -10.67 17.32
C LEU A 375 27.28 -10.00 17.72
N CYS A 376 27.26 -9.08 18.69
CA CYS A 376 28.50 -8.47 19.23
C CYS A 376 29.42 -9.52 19.87
N LEU A 377 28.87 -10.45 20.65
CA LEU A 377 29.62 -11.56 21.27
C LEU A 377 30.23 -12.48 20.22
N LEU A 378 29.45 -12.87 19.20
CA LEU A 378 29.94 -13.71 18.10
C LEU A 378 31.05 -13.01 17.29
N ALA A 379 30.96 -11.69 17.12
CA ALA A 379 32.02 -10.90 16.49
C ALA A 379 33.27 -10.79 17.37
N ARG A 380 33.12 -10.67 18.70
CA ARG A 380 34.24 -10.57 19.65
C ARG A 380 34.96 -11.90 19.81
N ASN A 381 34.22 -13.00 19.78
CA ASN A 381 34.72 -14.37 19.78
C ASN A 381 35.69 -14.68 20.94
N ALA A 382 35.46 -14.09 22.12
CA ALA A 382 36.20 -14.40 23.32
C ALA A 382 35.75 -15.75 23.93
N PRO A 383 36.56 -16.40 24.80
CA PRO A 383 36.13 -17.60 25.50
C PRO A 383 34.82 -17.39 26.27
N GLY A 384 33.80 -18.21 26.00
CA GLY A 384 32.47 -18.11 26.61
C GLY A 384 31.43 -17.34 25.77
N ASP A 385 31.86 -16.43 24.89
CA ASP A 385 30.96 -15.58 24.10
C ASP A 385 29.96 -16.38 23.26
N ARG A 386 30.42 -17.51 22.71
CA ARG A 386 29.57 -18.37 21.88
C ARG A 386 28.43 -19.01 22.67
N GLY A 387 28.66 -19.33 23.94
CA GLY A 387 27.64 -19.87 24.83
C GLY A 387 26.60 -18.81 25.18
N ASP A 388 27.08 -17.65 25.66
CA ASP A 388 26.24 -16.50 25.98
C ASP A 388 25.39 -16.05 24.77
N ALA A 389 25.99 -16.01 23.58
CA ALA A 389 25.30 -15.65 22.35
C ALA A 389 24.19 -16.65 21.99
N ALA A 390 24.44 -17.95 22.18
CA ALA A 390 23.45 -18.99 21.93
C ALA A 390 22.22 -18.83 22.84
N ASP A 391 22.45 -18.58 24.13
CA ASP A 391 21.36 -18.36 25.09
C ASP A 391 20.53 -17.12 24.78
N LEU A 392 21.19 -16.01 24.42
CA LEU A 392 20.52 -14.78 24.03
C LEU A 392 19.70 -14.95 22.74
N LEU A 393 20.25 -15.63 21.72
CA LEU A 393 19.52 -15.90 20.47
C LEU A 393 18.34 -16.84 20.70
N ARG A 394 18.47 -17.83 21.59
CA ARG A 394 17.36 -18.72 21.97
C ARG A 394 16.22 -17.94 22.61
N LEU A 395 16.52 -17.05 23.56
CA LEU A 395 15.52 -16.17 24.18
C LEU A 395 14.87 -15.22 23.16
N ALA A 396 15.67 -14.60 22.29
CA ALA A 396 15.18 -13.70 21.26
C ALA A 396 14.28 -14.44 20.24
N TYR A 397 14.69 -15.64 19.82
CA TYR A 397 13.92 -16.49 18.91
C TYR A 397 12.57 -16.89 19.52
N SER A 398 12.56 -17.35 20.78
CA SER A 398 11.30 -17.72 21.43
C SER A 398 10.33 -16.55 21.52
N ALA A 399 10.84 -15.35 21.83
CA ALA A 399 10.02 -14.15 21.90
C ALA A 399 9.48 -13.76 20.51
N ALA A 400 10.31 -13.81 19.46
CA ALA A 400 9.90 -13.51 18.10
C ALA A 400 8.82 -14.49 17.58
N VAL A 401 8.96 -15.79 17.88
CA VAL A 401 7.94 -16.80 17.54
C VAL A 401 6.64 -16.53 18.29
N SER A 402 6.69 -16.24 19.60
CA SER A 402 5.50 -15.90 20.36
C SER A 402 4.78 -14.64 19.86
N LEU A 403 5.52 -13.69 19.29
CA LEU A 403 4.96 -12.48 18.69
C LEU A 403 4.48 -12.68 17.25
N GLY A 404 4.86 -13.78 16.58
CA GLY A 404 4.50 -14.05 15.18
C GLY A 404 5.18 -13.12 14.16
N ILE A 405 6.33 -12.53 14.52
CA ILE A 405 7.01 -11.51 13.71
C ILE A 405 8.13 -12.11 12.83
N PRO A 406 8.44 -11.49 11.66
CA PRO A 406 9.42 -12.02 10.70
C PRO A 406 10.85 -12.11 11.23
N GLU A 407 11.20 -11.38 12.29
CA GLU A 407 12.50 -11.45 12.96
C GLU A 407 12.84 -12.87 13.44
N ALA A 408 11.85 -13.74 13.66
CA ALA A 408 12.07 -15.13 14.02
C ALA A 408 12.90 -15.89 12.97
N ASP A 409 12.61 -15.68 11.68
CA ASP A 409 13.36 -16.35 10.61
C ASP A 409 14.77 -15.79 10.47
N GLN A 410 14.95 -14.48 10.67
CA GLN A 410 16.28 -13.85 10.68
C GLN A 410 17.15 -14.40 11.82
N ILE A 411 16.60 -14.50 13.04
CA ILE A 411 17.31 -15.05 14.20
C ILE A 411 17.67 -16.52 13.95
N ARG A 412 16.76 -17.31 13.35
CA ARG A 412 17.04 -18.70 12.98
C ARG A 412 18.19 -18.80 12.00
N GLN A 413 18.23 -17.95 10.98
CA GLN A 413 19.33 -17.90 10.00
C GLN A 413 20.67 -17.56 10.68
N ILE A 414 20.68 -16.61 11.62
CA ILE A 414 21.88 -16.28 12.42
C ILE A 414 22.33 -17.51 13.22
N GLN A 415 21.41 -18.18 13.90
CA GLN A 415 21.72 -19.38 14.68
C GLN A 415 22.32 -20.51 13.83
N GLN A 416 21.84 -20.68 12.60
CA GLN A 416 22.36 -21.67 11.66
C GLN A 416 23.75 -21.28 11.14
N HIS A 417 23.92 -20.03 10.71
CA HIS A 417 25.17 -19.51 10.19
C HIS A 417 26.32 -19.65 11.21
N TYR A 418 26.06 -19.34 12.48
CA TYR A 418 27.05 -19.44 13.55
C TYR A 418 27.04 -20.80 14.28
N GLY A 419 26.23 -21.77 13.84
CA GLY A 419 26.18 -23.11 14.44
C GLY A 419 25.80 -23.10 15.94
N VAL A 420 24.90 -22.21 16.35
CA VAL A 420 24.40 -22.03 17.73
C VAL A 420 22.91 -22.36 17.84
N SER A 421 22.40 -23.28 17.00
CA SER A 421 20.97 -23.64 16.90
C SER A 421 20.48 -24.66 17.94
N ARG A 422 21.23 -24.91 19.04
CA ARG A 422 20.91 -25.99 19.97
C ARG A 422 19.82 -25.64 20.97
#